data_AF-A0AAU5AV98-F1
#
_entry.id   AF-A0AAU5AV98-F1
#
_cell.length_a   1.000
_cell.length_b   1.000
_cell.length_c   1.000
_cell.angle_alpha   90.00
_cell.angle_beta   90.00
_cell.angle_gamma   90.00
#
_symmetry.space_group_name_H-M   'P 1'
#
loop_
_entity.id
_entity.type
_entity.pdbx_description
1 polymer ?
#
loop_
_entity_poly.entity_id
_entity_poly.type
_entity_poly.pdbx_seq_one_letter_code
_entity_poly.pdbx_strand_id
1 'polypeptide(L)'
;MGALKYVLLSYDEGAETAGEDGYEQTWALCQDADDLFADPPPPVRETNELLGCTPEGALRTALARARADGPAPLGRLTLETLDKRGGGVGEWWLEDVHVLGDRPCARDLSLRDVTVEGSRSDDNSRDYPQCPPLSPGYRLRGANGEPWGGCRDLAHVQEDRPEQLEPPLRLVGCSPRGALRAALDAGEEDLGHVKVVRVDSSGRPVQAAAEGELRAWIPSARGPGLVDLTLDPWSERPPLAAREVWDLWSEGRPSELNRWAGCDAAGRRFWLSTALANHPHTAPDRPPGTTYHLDGSHVTDPPGFFCALGEAVNGPAGYFGRGMDALNDCLRGNWGAAPPFTLVWHDADVARACLGPAPHAPTFEEILALLAERHVDVCLA
;
A
#
# COMPACT_ATOMS: atom_id res chain seq x y z
N MET A 1 23.57 20.74 18.89
CA MET A 1 22.35 20.73 18.07
C MET A 1 22.23 19.34 17.47
N GLY A 2 21.09 18.66 17.65
CA GLY A 2 20.85 17.38 16.97
C GLY A 2 20.76 17.58 15.45
N ALA A 3 21.02 16.53 14.68
CA ALA A 3 20.79 16.56 13.23
C ALA A 3 19.30 16.76 12.95
N LEU A 4 18.98 17.58 11.95
CA LEU A 4 17.61 17.79 11.50
C LEU A 4 17.17 16.56 10.71
N LYS A 5 15.96 16.08 10.98
CA LYS A 5 15.38 14.93 10.28
C LYS A 5 14.08 15.27 9.58
N TYR A 6 13.35 16.28 10.06
CA TYR A 6 12.04 16.61 9.53
C TYR A 6 11.88 18.12 9.33
N VAL A 7 11.19 18.46 8.24
CA VAL A 7 10.68 19.80 7.95
C VAL A 7 9.16 19.75 8.07
N LEU A 8 8.58 20.74 8.74
CA LEU A 8 7.13 20.98 8.73
C LEU A 8 6.85 22.08 7.74
N LEU A 9 5.96 21.79 6.80
CA LEU A 9 5.46 22.71 5.80
C LEU A 9 4.01 23.07 6.13
N SER A 10 3.63 24.33 5.89
CA SER A 10 2.23 24.75 5.95
C SER A 10 1.42 23.95 4.95
N TYR A 11 0.31 23.37 5.40
CA TYR A 11 -0.64 22.70 4.53
C TYR A 11 -1.74 23.68 4.12
N ASP A 12 -1.99 23.85 2.82
CA ASP A 12 -3.12 24.63 2.28
C ASP A 12 -3.93 23.74 1.33
N GLU A 13 -5.05 23.22 1.84
CA GLU A 13 -5.97 22.33 1.13
C GLU A 13 -6.59 23.01 -0.12
N GLY A 14 -6.63 24.36 -0.15
CA GLY A 14 -7.12 25.14 -1.28
C GLY A 14 -6.17 25.17 -2.48
N ALA A 15 -4.87 24.99 -2.24
CA ALA A 15 -3.84 25.02 -3.28
C ALA A 15 -3.85 23.76 -4.15
N GLU A 16 -3.98 22.58 -3.52
CA GLU A 16 -4.03 21.29 -4.24
C GLU A 16 -5.26 21.18 -5.15
N THR A 17 -6.39 21.75 -4.74
CA THR A 17 -7.65 21.71 -5.49
C THR A 17 -7.71 22.73 -6.63
N ALA A 18 -6.98 23.83 -6.54
CA ALA A 18 -6.93 24.87 -7.57
C ALA A 18 -5.81 24.68 -8.61
N GLY A 19 -4.87 23.74 -8.37
CA GLY A 19 -3.68 23.58 -9.20
C GLY A 19 -2.75 24.81 -9.15
N GLU A 20 -2.93 25.66 -8.13
CA GLU A 20 -1.99 26.73 -7.80
C GLU A 20 -0.95 26.12 -6.88
N ASP A 21 0.34 26.28 -7.20
CA ASP A 21 1.44 25.93 -6.29
C ASP A 21 1.37 26.87 -5.07
N GLY A 22 0.46 26.58 -4.14
CA GLY A 22 0.39 27.22 -2.84
C GLY A 22 1.76 27.08 -2.20
N TYR A 23 2.35 28.21 -1.83
CA TYR A 23 3.70 28.24 -1.27
C TYR A 23 3.69 27.50 0.08
N GLU A 24 4.07 26.23 0.08
CA GLU A 24 4.37 25.47 1.30
C GLU A 24 5.47 26.23 2.08
N GLN A 25 5.10 26.95 3.15
CA GLN A 25 6.04 27.68 3.99
C GLN A 25 6.64 26.75 5.04
N THR A 26 7.95 26.84 5.26
CA THR A 26 8.59 26.13 6.38
C THR A 26 8.14 26.69 7.73
N TRP A 27 7.36 25.92 8.46
CA TRP A 27 6.88 26.26 9.81
C TRP A 27 7.82 25.79 10.91
N ALA A 28 8.49 24.64 10.76
CA ALA A 28 9.48 24.18 11.72
C ALA A 28 10.52 23.25 11.11
N LEU A 29 11.67 23.17 11.79
CA LEU A 29 12.70 22.15 11.57
C LEU A 29 12.79 21.30 12.84
N CYS A 30 12.59 19.99 12.74
CA CYS A 30 12.56 19.08 13.88
C CYS A 30 13.72 18.07 13.83
N GLN A 31 14.21 17.72 15.03
CA GLN A 31 15.37 16.84 15.20
C GLN A 31 14.97 15.36 15.19
N ASP A 32 13.75 15.04 15.61
CA ASP A 32 13.23 13.67 15.57
C ASP A 32 11.70 13.64 15.58
N ALA A 33 11.16 12.43 15.49
CA ALA A 33 9.74 12.16 15.67
C ALA A 33 9.53 10.84 16.44
N ASP A 34 8.77 10.91 17.54
CA ASP A 34 8.29 9.73 18.27
C ASP A 34 6.93 9.31 17.68
N ASP A 35 6.67 8.00 17.68
CA ASP A 35 5.42 7.39 17.20
C ASP A 35 5.08 7.68 15.72
N LEU A 36 6.07 8.12 14.92
CA LEU A 36 5.87 8.40 13.49
C LEU A 36 5.59 7.13 12.67
N PHE A 37 6.26 6.02 13.01
CA PHE A 37 6.18 4.80 12.23
C PHE A 37 5.15 3.85 12.84
N ALA A 38 4.22 3.38 12.03
CA ALA A 38 3.28 2.35 12.40
C ALA A 38 2.94 1.53 11.15
N ASP A 39 2.92 0.21 11.29
CA ASP A 39 2.33 -0.63 10.25
C ASP A 39 0.81 -0.38 10.23
N PRO A 40 0.18 -0.36 9.04
CA PRO A 40 -1.26 -0.19 8.96
C PRO A 40 -1.95 -1.27 9.81
N PRO A 41 -3.04 -0.93 10.51
CA PRO A 41 -3.79 -1.93 11.24
C PRO A 41 -4.17 -3.06 10.28
N PRO A 42 -4.17 -4.33 10.73
CA PRO A 42 -4.60 -5.42 9.88
C PRO A 42 -6.03 -5.13 9.39
N PRO A 43 -6.36 -5.48 8.13
CA PRO A 43 -7.67 -5.20 7.57
C PRO A 43 -8.74 -5.76 8.50
N VAL A 44 -9.79 -4.97 8.72
CA VAL A 44 -10.88 -5.36 9.59
C VAL A 44 -11.54 -6.60 8.98
N ARG A 45 -11.44 -7.72 9.70
CA ARG A 45 -12.14 -8.94 9.35
C ARG A 45 -13.57 -8.83 9.84
N GLU A 46 -14.51 -8.90 8.91
CA GLU A 46 -15.93 -8.79 9.16
C GLU A 46 -16.58 -10.18 9.16
N THR A 47 -17.41 -10.43 10.16
CA THR A 47 -18.25 -11.64 10.18
C THR A 47 -19.53 -11.38 9.40
N ASN A 48 -19.79 -12.23 8.41
CA ASN A 48 -20.95 -12.16 7.54
C ASN A 48 -21.70 -13.50 7.55
N GLU A 49 -23.04 -13.44 7.58
CA GLU A 49 -23.91 -14.59 7.35
C GLU A 49 -24.45 -14.56 5.92
N LEU A 50 -24.05 -15.54 5.12
CA LEU A 50 -24.62 -15.83 3.81
C LEU A 50 -25.89 -16.66 4.02
N LEU A 51 -27.04 -16.12 3.64
CA LEU A 51 -28.35 -16.69 4.01
C LEU A 51 -28.96 -17.51 2.87
N GLY A 52 -29.52 -18.68 3.21
CA GLY A 52 -30.23 -19.52 2.26
C GLY A 52 -29.37 -19.98 1.08
N CYS A 53 -28.19 -20.52 1.38
CA CYS A 53 -27.21 -20.93 0.40
C CYS A 53 -27.37 -22.37 -0.09
N THR A 54 -26.93 -22.60 -1.32
CA THR A 54 -26.66 -23.92 -1.92
C THR A 54 -25.16 -24.10 -2.13
N PRO A 55 -24.39 -24.54 -1.12
CA PRO A 55 -22.93 -24.60 -1.23
C PRO A 55 -22.44 -25.61 -2.26
N GLU A 56 -21.54 -25.17 -3.14
CA GLU A 56 -20.90 -25.97 -4.18
C GLU A 56 -19.37 -25.85 -4.13
N GLY A 57 -18.69 -26.65 -4.94
CA GLY A 57 -17.24 -26.53 -5.14
C GLY A 57 -16.42 -26.43 -3.85
N ALA A 58 -15.53 -25.44 -3.79
CA ALA A 58 -14.64 -25.22 -2.66
C ALA A 58 -15.40 -24.81 -1.38
N LEU A 59 -16.51 -24.06 -1.50
CA LEU A 59 -17.33 -23.67 -0.35
C LEU A 59 -17.90 -24.89 0.39
N ARG A 60 -18.41 -25.88 -0.35
CA ARG A 60 -18.88 -27.14 0.24
C ARG A 60 -17.75 -27.90 0.95
N THR A 61 -16.55 -27.92 0.37
CA THR A 61 -15.37 -28.56 0.97
C THR A 61 -14.93 -27.84 2.24
N ALA A 62 -14.87 -26.50 2.20
CA ALA A 62 -14.52 -25.66 3.35
C ALA A 62 -15.53 -25.86 4.49
N LEU A 63 -16.83 -25.93 4.19
CA LEU A 63 -17.87 -26.24 5.19
C LEU A 63 -17.69 -27.61 5.85
N ALA A 64 -17.32 -28.63 5.07
CA ALA A 64 -17.08 -29.96 5.63
C ALA A 64 -15.89 -29.95 6.60
N ARG A 65 -14.83 -29.20 6.28
CA ARG A 65 -13.67 -28.98 7.17
C ARG A 65 -14.05 -28.17 8.39
N ALA A 66 -14.79 -27.06 8.20
CA ALA A 66 -15.28 -26.20 9.28
C ALA A 66 -16.00 -26.98 10.38
N ARG A 67 -16.86 -27.93 10.00
CA ARG A 67 -17.59 -28.78 10.93
C ARG A 67 -16.74 -29.83 11.63
N ALA A 68 -15.68 -30.31 10.99
CA ALA A 68 -14.83 -31.38 11.51
C ALA A 68 -13.72 -30.83 12.40
N ASP A 69 -13.05 -29.78 11.94
CA ASP A 69 -11.74 -29.35 12.43
C ASP A 69 -11.72 -27.89 12.92
N GLY A 70 -12.82 -27.14 12.77
CA GLY A 70 -12.89 -25.71 13.04
C GLY A 70 -12.62 -24.84 11.79
N PRO A 71 -12.54 -23.50 11.93
CA PRO A 71 -12.56 -22.55 10.80
C PRO A 71 -11.67 -22.95 9.63
N ALA A 72 -12.22 -22.94 8.41
CA ALA A 72 -11.54 -23.43 7.21
C ALA A 72 -11.30 -22.31 6.19
N PRO A 73 -10.08 -22.19 5.62
CA PRO A 73 -9.79 -21.18 4.61
C PRO A 73 -10.56 -21.46 3.32
N LEU A 74 -11.07 -20.38 2.71
CA LEU A 74 -11.78 -20.38 1.44
C LEU A 74 -11.08 -19.50 0.38
N GLY A 75 -10.44 -18.40 0.78
CA GLY A 75 -9.74 -17.46 -0.12
C GLY A 75 -10.62 -16.26 -0.52
N ARG A 76 -10.46 -15.73 -1.73
CA ARG A 76 -11.31 -14.63 -2.24
C ARG A 76 -12.70 -15.16 -2.60
N LEU A 77 -13.74 -14.56 -2.03
CA LEU A 77 -15.15 -14.83 -2.31
C LEU A 77 -15.78 -13.66 -3.06
N THR A 78 -16.28 -13.92 -4.26
CA THR A 78 -17.04 -12.97 -5.06
C THR A 78 -18.54 -13.23 -4.90
N LEU A 79 -19.29 -12.19 -4.54
CA LEU A 79 -20.74 -12.13 -4.53
C LEU A 79 -21.22 -11.34 -5.76
N GLU A 80 -21.61 -12.06 -6.80
CA GLU A 80 -22.23 -11.46 -7.99
C GLU A 80 -23.72 -11.22 -7.69
N THR A 81 -24.12 -9.96 -7.60
CA THR A 81 -25.50 -9.53 -7.36
C THR A 81 -26.36 -9.80 -8.59
N LEU A 82 -27.49 -10.46 -8.40
CA LEU A 82 -28.40 -10.83 -9.49
C LEU A 82 -29.58 -9.86 -9.58
N ASP A 83 -30.07 -9.59 -10.79
CA ASP A 83 -31.34 -8.91 -11.01
C ASP A 83 -32.53 -9.88 -10.91
N LYS A 84 -33.76 -9.35 -11.06
CA LYS A 84 -35.00 -10.16 -11.06
C LYS A 84 -35.09 -11.24 -12.15
N ARG A 85 -34.21 -11.21 -13.16
CA ARG A 85 -34.12 -12.20 -14.24
C ARG A 85 -32.95 -13.16 -14.04
N GLY A 86 -32.13 -12.99 -13.00
CA GLY A 86 -30.94 -13.78 -12.72
C GLY A 86 -29.68 -13.33 -13.47
N GLY A 87 -29.71 -12.17 -14.12
CA GLY A 87 -28.54 -11.55 -14.75
C GLY A 87 -27.67 -10.83 -13.72
N GLY A 88 -26.35 -10.93 -13.85
CA GLY A 88 -25.41 -10.22 -12.98
C GLY A 88 -25.45 -8.71 -13.22
N VAL A 89 -25.52 -7.92 -12.14
CA VAL A 89 -25.58 -6.45 -12.20
C VAL A 89 -24.47 -5.76 -11.41
N GLY A 90 -23.66 -6.52 -10.67
CA GLY A 90 -22.51 -6.01 -9.94
C GLY A 90 -21.84 -7.12 -9.15
N GLU A 91 -20.59 -6.89 -8.77
CA GLU A 91 -19.79 -7.80 -7.95
C GLU A 91 -19.38 -7.10 -6.66
N TRP A 92 -19.25 -7.89 -5.61
CA TRP A 92 -18.74 -7.47 -4.32
C TRP A 92 -17.84 -8.56 -3.76
N TRP A 93 -16.68 -8.19 -3.23
CA TRP A 93 -15.61 -9.12 -2.89
C TRP A 93 -15.25 -9.10 -1.41
N LEU A 94 -15.05 -10.29 -0.88
CA LEU A 94 -14.37 -10.53 0.39
C LEU A 94 -13.04 -11.22 0.12
N GLU A 95 -11.98 -10.75 0.76
CA GLU A 95 -10.64 -11.33 0.73
C GLU A 95 -10.37 -12.19 1.97
N ASP A 96 -9.42 -13.13 1.85
CA ASP A 96 -8.96 -13.98 2.95
C ASP A 96 -10.08 -14.67 3.74
N VAL A 97 -11.14 -15.08 3.03
CA VAL A 97 -12.35 -15.61 3.65
C VAL A 97 -12.07 -16.93 4.33
N HIS A 98 -12.56 -17.05 5.56
CA HIS A 98 -12.63 -18.28 6.34
C HIS A 98 -14.09 -18.64 6.57
N VAL A 99 -14.43 -19.90 6.36
CA VAL A 99 -15.73 -20.45 6.70
C VAL A 99 -15.70 -20.87 8.16
N LEU A 100 -16.50 -20.21 8.99
CA LEU A 100 -16.59 -20.50 10.41
C LEU A 100 -17.53 -21.68 10.69
N GLY A 101 -18.59 -21.82 9.89
CA GLY A 101 -19.54 -22.90 9.99
C GLY A 101 -20.85 -22.62 9.26
N ASP A 102 -21.84 -23.47 9.48
CA ASP A 102 -23.18 -23.27 8.94
C ASP A 102 -24.28 -23.93 9.78
N ARG A 103 -25.51 -23.48 9.55
CA ARG A 103 -26.73 -24.04 10.13
C ARG A 103 -27.80 -24.24 9.04
N PRO A 104 -28.77 -25.16 9.23
CA PRO A 104 -29.93 -25.24 8.34
C PRO A 104 -30.65 -23.89 8.28
N CYS A 105 -31.00 -23.43 7.08
CA CYS A 105 -31.73 -22.17 6.91
C CYS A 105 -33.13 -22.30 7.52
N ALA A 106 -33.49 -21.37 8.41
CA ALA A 106 -34.76 -21.44 9.14
C ALA A 106 -36.01 -21.37 8.23
N ARG A 107 -35.87 -20.74 7.05
CA ARG A 107 -36.98 -20.58 6.08
C ARG A 107 -37.08 -21.73 5.08
N ASP A 108 -36.01 -22.53 4.94
CA ASP A 108 -35.92 -23.62 3.96
C ASP A 108 -34.82 -24.60 4.39
N LEU A 109 -35.20 -25.73 4.98
CA LEU A 109 -34.25 -26.70 5.55
C LEU A 109 -33.39 -27.41 4.49
N SER A 110 -33.69 -27.24 3.20
CA SER A 110 -32.82 -27.72 2.11
C SER A 110 -31.61 -26.81 1.87
N LEU A 111 -31.62 -25.61 2.45
CA LEU A 111 -30.58 -24.59 2.31
C LEU A 111 -29.77 -24.42 3.60
N ARG A 112 -28.62 -23.75 3.48
CA ARG A 112 -27.70 -23.48 4.59
C ARG A 112 -27.53 -21.98 4.81
N ASP A 113 -27.57 -21.54 6.05
CA ASP A 113 -27.03 -20.23 6.42
C ASP A 113 -25.57 -20.44 6.80
N VAL A 114 -24.64 -19.81 6.08
CA VAL A 114 -23.19 -20.01 6.19
C VAL A 114 -22.56 -18.78 6.83
N THR A 115 -21.82 -18.97 7.91
CA THR A 115 -21.07 -17.90 8.56
C THR A 115 -19.65 -17.87 8.02
N VAL A 116 -19.24 -16.73 7.50
CA VAL A 116 -17.90 -16.48 6.99
C VAL A 116 -17.28 -15.26 7.68
N GLU A 117 -15.96 -15.26 7.77
CA GLU A 117 -15.18 -14.13 8.23
C GLU A 117 -14.14 -13.79 7.17
N GLY A 118 -14.07 -12.53 6.74
CA GLY A 118 -13.12 -12.08 5.72
C GLY A 118 -12.95 -10.57 5.74
N SER A 119 -11.94 -10.10 5.03
CA SER A 119 -11.68 -8.66 4.89
C SER A 119 -12.44 -8.14 3.67
N ARG A 120 -13.05 -6.97 3.78
CA ARG A 120 -13.66 -6.32 2.61
C ARG A 120 -12.57 -5.89 1.63
N SER A 121 -12.78 -6.10 0.34
CA SER A 121 -11.89 -5.58 -0.70
C SER A 121 -12.05 -4.07 -0.87
N ASP A 122 -10.95 -3.34 -1.02
CA ASP A 122 -10.94 -1.90 -1.31
C ASP A 122 -11.45 -1.57 -2.72
N ASP A 123 -11.42 -2.55 -3.63
CA ASP A 123 -11.94 -2.41 -4.99
C ASP A 123 -13.48 -2.35 -5.05
N ASN A 124 -14.15 -2.67 -3.93
CA ASN A 124 -15.60 -2.63 -3.85
C ASN A 124 -16.14 -1.21 -4.06
N SER A 125 -16.97 -1.03 -5.10
CA SER A 125 -17.61 0.26 -5.40
C SER A 125 -18.61 0.75 -4.33
N ARG A 126 -18.95 -0.08 -3.34
CA ARG A 126 -19.91 0.20 -2.25
C ARG A 126 -19.54 -0.56 -0.99
N ASP A 127 -19.92 0.01 0.16
CA ASP A 127 -19.67 -0.62 1.45
C ASP A 127 -20.38 -1.98 1.63
N TYR A 128 -21.57 -2.11 1.05
CA TYR A 128 -22.41 -3.30 1.20
C TYR A 128 -23.16 -3.63 -0.11
N PRO A 129 -23.23 -4.90 -0.53
CA PRO A 129 -23.97 -5.28 -1.72
C PRO A 129 -25.47 -5.21 -1.42
N GLN A 130 -26.21 -4.40 -2.19
CA GLN A 130 -27.66 -4.28 -2.04
C GLN A 130 -28.35 -5.26 -2.97
N CYS A 131 -29.07 -6.23 -2.39
CA CYS A 131 -29.90 -7.17 -3.13
C CYS A 131 -31.12 -6.43 -3.75
N PRO A 132 -31.25 -6.36 -5.09
CA PRO A 132 -32.37 -5.67 -5.72
C PRO A 132 -33.71 -6.34 -5.39
N PRO A 133 -34.84 -5.58 -5.38
CA PRO A 133 -36.15 -6.17 -5.18
C PRO A 133 -36.45 -7.30 -6.17
N LEU A 134 -37.00 -8.42 -5.67
CA LEU A 134 -37.31 -9.63 -6.44
C LEU A 134 -36.08 -10.35 -7.03
N SER A 135 -34.87 -9.98 -6.60
CA SER A 135 -33.66 -10.72 -6.94
C SER A 135 -33.69 -12.13 -6.34
N PRO A 136 -33.14 -13.14 -7.05
CA PRO A 136 -32.88 -14.45 -6.47
C PRO A 136 -31.70 -14.45 -5.48
N GLY A 137 -30.98 -13.33 -5.33
CA GLY A 137 -29.87 -13.15 -4.39
C GLY A 137 -28.52 -12.99 -5.09
N TYR A 138 -27.52 -13.72 -4.59
CA TYR A 138 -26.14 -13.66 -5.00
C TYR A 138 -25.67 -14.98 -5.61
N ARG A 139 -24.86 -14.90 -6.66
CA ARG A 139 -24.07 -16.03 -7.14
C ARG A 139 -22.67 -15.96 -6.54
N LEU A 140 -22.25 -17.04 -5.90
CA LEU A 140 -20.96 -17.13 -5.23
C LEU A 140 -19.91 -17.70 -6.17
N ARG A 141 -18.77 -17.03 -6.27
CA ARG A 141 -17.65 -17.46 -7.10
C ARG A 141 -16.33 -17.33 -6.35
N GLY A 142 -15.35 -18.14 -6.73
CA GLY A 142 -13.97 -17.94 -6.30
C GLY A 142 -13.21 -16.97 -7.20
N ALA A 143 -11.92 -16.78 -6.90
CA ALA A 143 -11.05 -15.78 -7.51
C ALA A 143 -10.95 -15.89 -9.05
N ASN A 144 -11.09 -17.10 -9.61
CA ASN A 144 -11.00 -17.37 -11.04
C ASN A 144 -12.38 -17.59 -11.68
N GLY A 145 -13.46 -17.22 -10.98
CA GLY A 145 -14.84 -17.35 -11.46
C GLY A 145 -15.46 -18.74 -11.26
N GLU A 146 -14.77 -19.65 -10.58
CA GLU A 146 -15.27 -20.99 -10.28
C GLU A 146 -16.56 -20.94 -9.44
N PRO A 147 -17.58 -21.77 -9.72
CA PRO A 147 -18.86 -21.70 -9.03
C PRO A 147 -18.77 -22.30 -7.62
N TRP A 148 -19.16 -21.51 -6.61
CA TRP A 148 -19.24 -21.92 -5.21
C TRP A 148 -20.68 -22.00 -4.68
N GLY A 149 -21.66 -21.74 -5.55
CA GLY A 149 -23.09 -21.87 -5.27
C GLY A 149 -23.83 -20.55 -5.42
N GLY A 150 -24.97 -20.44 -4.75
CA GLY A 150 -25.72 -19.19 -4.64
C GLY A 150 -26.32 -19.05 -3.24
N CYS A 151 -26.64 -17.82 -2.85
CA CYS A 151 -27.29 -17.48 -1.58
C CYS A 151 -28.39 -16.48 -1.84
N ARG A 152 -29.46 -16.54 -1.03
CA ARG A 152 -30.61 -15.64 -1.18
C ARG A 152 -30.31 -14.24 -0.67
N ASP A 153 -29.48 -14.14 0.37
CA ASP A 153 -29.16 -12.85 0.98
C ASP A 153 -27.80 -12.89 1.70
N LEU A 154 -27.38 -11.71 2.15
CA LEU A 154 -26.21 -11.48 3.00
C LEU A 154 -26.67 -10.70 4.23
N ALA A 155 -26.13 -11.02 5.39
CA ALA A 155 -26.24 -10.20 6.58
C ALA A 155 -24.85 -9.96 7.19
N HIS A 156 -24.55 -8.71 7.54
CA HIS A 156 -23.35 -8.38 8.30
C HIS A 156 -23.62 -8.54 9.80
N VAL A 157 -22.73 -9.23 10.52
CA VAL A 157 -22.79 -9.33 11.98
C VAL A 157 -21.95 -8.20 12.55
N GLN A 158 -22.63 -7.11 12.90
CA GLN A 158 -21.97 -5.93 13.47
C GLN A 158 -21.44 -6.27 14.86
N GLU A 159 -20.12 -6.40 14.99
CA GLU A 159 -19.46 -6.36 16.29
C GLU A 159 -19.13 -4.89 16.60
N ASP A 160 -19.60 -4.39 17.74
CA ASP A 160 -19.24 -3.05 18.25
C ASP A 160 -17.75 -3.04 18.60
N ARG A 161 -16.90 -2.82 17.60
CA ARG A 161 -15.46 -2.66 17.80
C ARG A 161 -15.21 -1.23 18.25
N PRO A 162 -14.58 -1.00 19.41
CA PRO A 162 -14.20 0.36 19.81
C PRO A 162 -13.28 0.93 18.74
N GLU A 163 -13.58 2.17 18.31
CA GLU A 163 -12.74 2.93 17.40
C GLU A 163 -11.33 3.00 17.98
N GLN A 164 -10.37 2.42 17.27
CA GLN A 164 -9.00 2.34 17.74
C GLN A 164 -8.36 3.70 17.46
N LEU A 165 -8.46 4.63 18.43
CA LEU A 165 -7.82 5.94 18.35
C LEU A 165 -6.32 5.75 18.19
N GLU A 166 -5.79 6.11 17.02
CA GLU A 166 -4.35 6.14 16.83
C GLU A 166 -3.71 7.18 17.75
N PRO A 167 -2.60 6.86 18.44
CA PRO A 167 -1.95 7.81 19.32
C PRO A 167 -1.36 8.97 18.51
N PRO A 168 -1.43 10.22 19.00
CA PRO A 168 -0.82 11.35 18.30
C PRO A 168 0.69 11.15 18.14
N LEU A 169 1.24 11.69 17.06
CA LEU A 169 2.68 11.69 16.80
C LEU A 169 3.33 12.86 17.54
N ARG A 170 4.56 12.69 18.02
CA ARG A 170 5.32 13.77 18.67
C ARG A 170 6.55 14.14 17.85
N LEU A 171 6.61 15.38 17.40
CA LEU A 171 7.77 15.94 16.72
C LEU A 171 8.69 16.58 17.77
N VAL A 172 9.95 16.16 17.81
CA VAL A 172 10.86 16.44 18.92
C VAL A 172 11.93 17.46 18.53
N GLY A 173 12.18 18.42 19.43
CA GLY A 173 13.26 19.40 19.29
C GLY A 173 13.07 20.31 18.08
N CYS A 174 11.82 20.71 17.82
CA CYS A 174 11.44 21.57 16.72
C CYS A 174 11.85 23.03 16.94
N SER A 175 12.27 23.70 15.88
CA SER A 175 12.53 25.13 15.83
C SER A 175 11.43 25.85 15.03
N PRO A 176 10.35 26.32 15.67
CA PRO A 176 9.26 27.07 15.02
C PRO A 176 9.73 28.36 14.36
N ARG A 177 9.10 28.69 13.23
CA ARG A 177 9.36 29.87 12.39
C ARG A 177 8.04 30.45 11.87
N GLY A 178 8.10 31.68 11.36
CA GLY A 178 6.98 32.31 10.65
C GLY A 178 5.67 32.33 11.44
N ALA A 179 4.57 31.95 10.79
CA ALA A 179 3.23 31.92 11.37
C ALA A 179 3.14 31.01 12.60
N LEU A 180 3.76 29.82 12.56
CA LEU A 180 3.78 28.91 13.70
C LEU A 180 4.47 29.54 14.92
N ARG A 181 5.62 30.21 14.74
CA ARG A 181 6.27 30.92 15.86
C ARG A 181 5.35 31.98 16.46
N ALA A 182 4.69 32.78 15.62
CA ALA A 182 3.78 33.82 16.09
C ALA A 182 2.59 33.26 16.86
N ALA A 183 1.98 32.17 16.39
CA ALA A 183 0.87 31.49 17.07
C ALA A 183 1.30 30.96 18.45
N LEU A 184 2.47 30.32 18.54
CA LEU A 184 3.02 29.82 19.81
C LEU A 184 3.31 30.96 20.80
N ASP A 185 3.87 32.07 20.33
CA ASP A 185 4.20 33.23 21.18
C ASP A 185 2.94 33.99 21.63
N ALA A 186 1.87 33.97 20.83
CA ALA A 186 0.56 34.53 21.16
C ALA A 186 -0.27 33.63 22.09
N GLY A 187 0.10 32.35 22.22
CA GLY A 187 -0.63 31.36 23.01
C GLY A 187 -1.92 30.89 22.34
N GLU A 188 -1.94 30.83 21.01
CA GLU A 188 -3.07 30.29 20.25
C GLU A 188 -3.26 28.80 20.52
N GLU A 189 -4.52 28.35 20.56
CA GLU A 189 -4.87 26.93 20.70
C GLU A 189 -4.88 26.22 19.35
N ASP A 190 -5.27 26.92 18.28
CA ASP A 190 -5.21 26.43 16.90
C ASP A 190 -3.85 26.76 16.29
N LEU A 191 -3.03 25.72 16.09
CA LEU A 191 -1.69 25.84 15.52
C LEU A 191 -1.67 25.52 14.02
N GLY A 192 -2.81 25.15 13.44
CA GLY A 192 -2.99 24.83 12.03
C GLY A 192 -2.51 23.45 11.61
N HIS A 193 -2.50 23.28 10.29
CA HIS A 193 -2.25 22.02 9.60
C HIS A 193 -0.86 21.97 9.00
N VAL A 194 -0.20 20.80 9.08
CA VAL A 194 1.15 20.64 8.56
C VAL A 194 1.34 19.35 7.78
N LYS A 195 2.25 19.45 6.81
CA LYS A 195 2.89 18.33 6.15
C LYS A 195 4.28 18.12 6.72
N VAL A 196 4.52 16.94 7.27
CA VAL A 196 5.81 16.50 7.79
C VAL A 196 6.58 15.84 6.66
N VAL A 197 7.77 16.35 6.37
CA VAL A 197 8.64 15.85 5.29
C VAL A 197 9.96 15.37 5.88
N ARG A 198 10.35 14.13 5.58
CA ARG A 198 11.69 13.60 5.88
C ARG A 198 12.71 14.35 5.03
N VAL A 199 13.80 14.79 5.65
CA VAL A 199 14.95 15.41 4.96
C VAL A 199 16.23 14.61 5.17
N ASP A 200 17.18 14.77 4.24
CA ASP A 200 18.54 14.29 4.40
C ASP A 200 19.40 15.24 5.27
N SER A 201 20.65 14.86 5.53
CA SER A 201 21.62 15.59 6.33
C SER A 201 21.97 16.97 5.74
N SER A 202 21.73 17.18 4.44
CA SER A 202 21.89 18.46 3.76
C SER A 202 20.64 19.34 3.83
N GLY A 203 19.53 18.80 4.35
CA GLY A 203 18.23 19.46 4.45
C GLY A 203 17.38 19.35 3.19
N ARG A 204 17.72 18.47 2.23
CA ARG A 204 16.90 18.23 1.04
C ARG A 204 15.73 17.30 1.37
N PRO A 205 14.53 17.54 0.83
CA PRO A 205 13.41 16.62 0.95
C PRO A 205 13.77 15.23 0.42
N VAL A 206 13.44 14.20 1.19
CA VAL A 206 13.51 12.79 0.78
C VAL A 206 12.10 12.29 0.44
N GLN A 207 11.14 12.45 1.35
CA GLN A 207 9.78 11.96 1.17
C GLN A 207 8.81 12.59 2.17
N ALA A 208 7.53 12.75 1.81
CA ALA A 208 6.47 13.05 2.78
C ALA A 208 6.36 11.92 3.81
N ALA A 209 6.12 12.27 5.06
CA ALA A 209 6.08 11.36 6.19
C ALA A 209 4.70 11.26 6.83
N ALA A 210 4.04 12.38 7.10
CA ALA A 210 2.68 12.43 7.63
C ALA A 210 2.06 13.81 7.39
N GLU A 211 0.74 13.89 7.40
CA GLU A 211 -0.05 15.12 7.37
C GLU A 211 -1.06 15.09 8.51
N GLY A 212 -1.26 16.25 9.14
CA GLY A 212 -2.09 16.32 10.35
C GLY A 212 -2.30 17.71 10.91
N GLU A 213 -3.07 17.75 11.99
CA GLU A 213 -3.35 18.95 12.78
C GLU A 213 -2.39 19.05 13.97
N LEU A 214 -1.77 20.23 14.16
CA LEU A 214 -0.98 20.52 15.34
C LEU A 214 -1.90 20.87 16.51
N ARG A 215 -1.90 20.04 17.55
CA ARG A 215 -2.83 20.15 18.69
C ARG A 215 -2.24 20.75 19.94
N ALA A 216 -0.94 20.55 20.14
CA ALA A 216 -0.29 20.95 21.37
C ALA A 216 1.22 21.12 21.18
N TRP A 217 1.84 21.80 22.13
CA TRP A 217 3.27 21.94 22.19
C TRP A 217 3.76 22.07 23.63
N ILE A 218 5.03 21.69 23.85
CA ILE A 218 5.75 21.91 25.11
C ILE A 218 7.18 22.38 24.84
N PRO A 219 7.84 23.10 25.77
CA PRO A 219 9.27 23.34 25.68
C PRO A 219 10.06 22.02 25.58
N SER A 220 10.97 21.93 24.62
CA SER A 220 11.73 20.70 24.39
C SER A 220 12.88 20.54 25.38
N ALA A 221 13.10 19.30 25.84
CA ALA A 221 14.28 18.95 26.63
C ALA A 221 15.60 19.03 25.81
N ARG A 222 15.52 19.15 24.47
CA ARG A 222 16.67 19.18 23.56
C ARG A 222 17.44 20.50 23.58
N GLY A 223 16.88 21.56 24.16
CA GLY A 223 17.58 22.83 24.35
C GLY A 223 16.67 24.06 24.35
N PRO A 224 17.20 25.23 24.74
CA PRO A 224 16.44 26.47 24.80
C PRO A 224 15.94 26.90 23.42
N GLY A 225 14.70 27.41 23.37
CA GLY A 225 14.06 27.90 22.13
C GLY A 225 13.47 26.82 21.22
N LEU A 226 13.69 25.54 21.55
CA LEU A 226 13.08 24.39 20.88
C LEU A 226 11.78 23.97 21.58
N VAL A 227 10.85 23.41 20.81
CA VAL A 227 9.57 22.87 21.29
C VAL A 227 9.39 21.45 20.80
N ASP A 228 8.65 20.63 21.54
CA ASP A 228 8.09 19.38 21.02
C ASP A 228 6.64 19.66 20.63
N LEU A 229 6.22 19.21 19.44
CA LEU A 229 4.89 19.42 18.88
C LEU A 229 4.12 18.10 18.85
N THR A 230 2.83 18.16 19.17
CA THR A 230 1.90 17.02 19.06
C THR A 230 1.07 17.17 17.80
N LEU A 231 1.08 16.15 16.94
CA LEU A 231 0.32 16.08 15.70
C LEU A 231 -0.72 14.97 15.77
N ASP A 232 -1.97 15.27 15.44
CA ASP A 232 -3.00 14.27 15.14
C ASP A 232 -2.95 14.01 13.62
N PRO A 233 -2.42 12.86 13.16
CA PRO A 233 -2.31 12.58 11.73
C PRO A 233 -3.65 12.14 11.14
N TRP A 234 -3.94 12.58 9.92
CA TRP A 234 -5.02 12.02 9.09
C TRP A 234 -4.50 11.21 7.90
N SER A 235 -3.21 11.37 7.55
CA SER A 235 -2.56 10.52 6.55
C SER A 235 -2.12 9.20 7.15
N GLU A 236 -1.95 8.20 6.30
CA GLU A 236 -1.26 6.97 6.69
C GLU A 236 0.16 7.26 7.19
N ARG A 237 0.57 6.51 8.21
CA ARG A 237 1.94 6.56 8.71
C ARG A 237 2.87 5.72 7.82
N PRO A 238 4.16 6.07 7.74
CA PRO A 238 5.14 5.19 7.14
C PRO A 238 5.21 3.87 7.93
N PRO A 239 5.32 2.72 7.26
CA PRO A 239 5.42 1.42 7.93
C PRO A 239 6.68 1.34 8.78
N LEU A 240 6.75 0.40 9.72
CA LEU A 240 7.93 0.22 10.59
C LEU A 240 9.21 -0.01 9.78
N ALA A 241 9.11 -0.74 8.67
CA ALA A 241 10.21 -1.01 7.74
C ALA A 241 10.77 0.27 7.06
N ALA A 242 10.02 1.37 7.02
CA ALA A 242 10.48 2.64 6.45
C ALA A 242 11.65 3.24 7.22
N ARG A 243 11.82 2.91 8.51
CA ARG A 243 12.89 3.44 9.35
C ARG A 243 14.27 3.11 8.78
N GLU A 244 14.51 1.84 8.45
CA GLU A 244 15.78 1.38 7.89
C GLU A 244 16.05 2.05 6.53
N VAL A 245 15.03 2.13 5.68
CA VAL A 245 15.13 2.79 4.37
C VAL A 245 15.52 4.25 4.53
N TRP A 246 14.82 5.03 5.36
CA TRP A 246 15.15 6.44 5.54
C TRP A 246 16.47 6.69 6.27
N ASP A 247 17.00 5.72 7.01
CA ASP A 247 18.35 5.79 7.55
C ASP A 247 19.39 5.56 6.45
N LEU A 248 19.13 4.67 5.48
CA LEU A 248 19.97 4.50 4.29
C LEU A 248 19.97 5.73 3.36
N TRP A 249 18.90 6.52 3.36
CA TRP A 249 18.76 7.77 2.61
C TRP A 249 19.15 9.02 3.41
N SER A 250 19.65 8.86 4.65
CA SER A 250 19.92 9.99 5.55
C SER A 250 21.01 10.94 5.05
N GLU A 251 21.94 10.46 4.23
CA GLU A 251 23.00 11.27 3.60
C GLU A 251 22.64 11.67 2.15
N GLY A 252 21.37 11.56 1.77
CA GLY A 252 20.84 11.82 0.45
C GLY A 252 20.62 10.55 -0.37
N ARG A 253 20.39 10.71 -1.68
CA ARG A 253 20.15 9.59 -2.58
C ARG A 253 21.34 8.62 -2.57
N PRO A 254 21.14 7.32 -2.26
CA PRO A 254 22.21 6.33 -2.24
C PRO A 254 22.98 6.28 -3.57
N SER A 255 24.30 6.20 -3.50
CA SER A 255 25.21 6.17 -4.66
C SER A 255 25.77 4.79 -4.99
N GLU A 256 25.51 3.80 -4.14
CA GLU A 256 25.91 2.41 -4.33
C GLU A 256 24.69 1.58 -4.73
N LEU A 257 24.89 0.61 -5.63
CA LEU A 257 23.87 -0.36 -6.01
C LEU A 257 23.55 -1.31 -4.85
N ASN A 258 22.38 -1.96 -4.91
CA ASN A 258 21.96 -3.04 -4.03
C ASN A 258 21.85 -2.67 -2.54
N ARG A 259 21.80 -1.39 -2.19
CA ARG A 259 21.60 -0.95 -0.79
C ARG A 259 20.23 -1.39 -0.23
N TRP A 260 19.24 -1.56 -1.11
CA TRP A 260 17.92 -2.13 -0.80
C TRP A 260 17.95 -3.63 -0.47
N ALA A 261 19.03 -4.36 -0.82
CA ALA A 261 19.09 -5.81 -0.64
C ALA A 261 19.08 -6.22 0.84
N GLY A 262 19.58 -5.35 1.73
CA GLY A 262 19.56 -5.58 3.18
C GLY A 262 18.17 -5.48 3.82
N CYS A 263 17.24 -4.75 3.19
CA CYS A 263 15.88 -4.60 3.68
C CYS A 263 15.06 -5.87 3.44
N ASP A 264 14.04 -6.10 4.26
CA ASP A 264 13.03 -7.12 4.01
C ASP A 264 12.06 -6.71 2.87
N ALA A 265 11.08 -7.57 2.56
CA ALA A 265 10.13 -7.31 1.49
C ALA A 265 9.31 -6.01 1.69
N ALA A 266 8.97 -5.66 2.93
CA ALA A 266 8.23 -4.43 3.24
C ALA A 266 9.14 -3.19 3.07
N GLY A 267 10.38 -3.27 3.52
CA GLY A 267 11.40 -2.25 3.32
C GLY A 267 11.72 -2.04 1.84
N ARG A 268 11.81 -3.11 1.03
CA ARG A 268 11.98 -3.01 -0.43
C ARG A 268 10.80 -2.34 -1.13
N ARG A 269 9.55 -2.63 -0.71
CA ARG A 269 8.37 -1.90 -1.21
C ARG A 269 8.45 -0.42 -0.88
N PHE A 270 8.83 -0.10 0.36
CA PHE A 270 8.97 1.29 0.77
C PHE A 270 10.13 1.99 0.03
N TRP A 271 11.25 1.29 -0.19
CA TRP A 271 12.37 1.75 -1.02
C TRP A 271 11.93 2.17 -2.41
N LEU A 272 11.05 1.40 -3.07
CA LEU A 272 10.51 1.75 -4.38
C LEU A 272 9.68 3.04 -4.35
N SER A 273 8.89 3.24 -3.29
CA SER A 273 8.16 4.51 -3.08
C SER A 273 9.11 5.68 -2.84
N THR A 274 10.17 5.50 -2.05
CA THR A 274 11.21 6.53 -1.85
C THR A 274 11.97 6.82 -3.15
N ALA A 275 12.31 5.79 -3.94
CA ALA A 275 12.97 5.94 -5.23
C ALA A 275 12.08 6.71 -6.23
N LEU A 276 10.77 6.45 -6.25
CA LEU A 276 9.81 7.22 -7.05
C LEU A 276 9.76 8.69 -6.63
N ALA A 277 9.65 8.96 -5.32
CA ALA A 277 9.60 10.34 -4.80
C ALA A 277 10.86 11.15 -5.15
N ASN A 278 11.99 10.47 -5.42
CA ASN A 278 13.26 11.06 -5.79
C ASN A 278 13.62 10.83 -7.28
N HIS A 279 12.66 10.41 -8.10
CA HIS A 279 12.86 10.19 -9.53
C HIS A 279 12.93 11.54 -10.27
N PRO A 280 13.95 11.77 -11.12
CA PRO A 280 14.07 13.02 -11.87
C PRO A 280 13.12 13.04 -13.08
N HIS A 281 11.87 13.46 -12.89
CA HIS A 281 10.84 13.48 -13.95
C HIS A 281 11.18 14.31 -15.19
N THR A 282 12.14 15.24 -15.10
CA THR A 282 12.59 16.06 -16.23
C THR A 282 13.77 15.46 -16.99
N ALA A 283 14.35 14.35 -16.50
CA ALA A 283 15.45 13.70 -17.19
C ALA A 283 14.92 12.98 -18.44
N PRO A 284 15.53 13.21 -19.62
CA PRO A 284 15.12 12.50 -20.82
C PRO A 284 15.48 11.01 -20.72
N ASP A 285 14.70 10.18 -21.40
CA ASP A 285 15.03 8.77 -21.58
C ASP A 285 16.38 8.60 -22.30
N ARG A 286 17.08 7.52 -21.95
CA ARG A 286 18.15 7.01 -22.81
C ARG A 286 17.56 6.47 -24.11
N PRO A 287 18.30 6.59 -25.23
CA PRO A 287 17.77 6.31 -26.56
C PRO A 287 17.37 4.82 -26.75
N PRO A 288 16.46 4.53 -27.68
CA PRO A 288 16.16 3.16 -28.08
C PRO A 288 17.41 2.37 -28.49
N GLY A 289 17.39 1.06 -28.24
CA GLY A 289 18.52 0.16 -28.46
C GLY A 289 19.58 0.18 -27.34
N THR A 290 19.35 0.93 -26.26
CA THR A 290 20.24 0.89 -25.08
C THR A 290 20.22 -0.51 -24.46
N THR A 291 21.39 -0.97 -23.97
CA THR A 291 21.50 -2.19 -23.18
C THR A 291 21.62 -1.85 -21.71
N TYR A 292 20.77 -2.47 -20.88
CA TYR A 292 20.81 -2.38 -19.42
C TYR A 292 21.24 -3.69 -18.81
N HIS A 293 21.96 -3.62 -17.69
CA HIS A 293 22.42 -4.79 -16.96
C HIS A 293 21.73 -4.82 -15.60
N LEU A 294 20.92 -5.86 -15.39
CA LEU A 294 20.23 -6.11 -14.13
C LEU A 294 21.02 -7.15 -13.34
N ASP A 295 21.42 -6.78 -12.13
CA ASP A 295 21.99 -7.68 -11.14
C ASP A 295 20.85 -8.42 -10.41
N GLY A 296 20.70 -9.71 -10.72
CA GLY A 296 19.64 -10.55 -10.19
C GLY A 296 19.97 -11.22 -8.86
N SER A 297 21.20 -11.07 -8.34
CA SER A 297 21.70 -11.83 -7.19
C SER A 297 20.89 -11.63 -5.90
N HIS A 298 20.14 -10.53 -5.80
CA HIS A 298 19.30 -10.18 -4.66
C HIS A 298 17.79 -10.20 -4.94
N VAL A 299 17.36 -10.72 -6.10
CA VAL A 299 15.94 -10.76 -6.50
C VAL A 299 15.23 -11.96 -5.86
N THR A 300 14.98 -11.87 -4.55
CA THR A 300 14.38 -12.95 -3.75
C THR A 300 12.87 -12.80 -3.53
N ASP A 301 12.28 -11.71 -3.99
CA ASP A 301 10.85 -11.42 -3.92
C ASP A 301 10.47 -10.39 -5.02
N PRO A 302 9.17 -10.20 -5.31
CA PRO A 302 8.76 -9.26 -6.35
C PRO A 302 9.26 -7.81 -6.15
N PRO A 303 9.19 -7.21 -4.95
CA PRO A 303 9.79 -5.89 -4.70
C PRO A 303 11.29 -5.83 -5.06
N GLY A 304 12.06 -6.86 -4.71
CA GLY A 304 13.48 -6.97 -5.05
C GLY A 304 13.74 -6.92 -6.56
N PHE A 305 12.88 -7.55 -7.38
CA PHE A 305 12.97 -7.45 -8.84
C PHE A 305 12.84 -6.01 -9.32
N PHE A 306 11.81 -5.30 -8.85
CA PHE A 306 11.59 -3.91 -9.24
C PHE A 306 12.70 -2.97 -8.76
N CYS A 307 13.29 -3.23 -7.58
CA CYS A 307 14.46 -2.49 -7.11
C CYS A 307 15.67 -2.68 -8.03
N ALA A 308 16.00 -3.93 -8.36
CA ALA A 308 17.11 -4.26 -9.26
C ALA A 308 16.91 -3.65 -10.66
N LEU A 309 15.69 -3.71 -11.20
CA LEU A 309 15.37 -3.11 -12.50
C LEU A 309 15.47 -1.59 -12.47
N GLY A 310 14.95 -0.95 -11.42
CA GLY A 310 15.06 0.49 -11.21
C GLY A 310 16.52 0.95 -11.19
N GLU A 311 17.40 0.19 -10.53
CA GLU A 311 18.82 0.49 -10.50
C GLU A 311 19.55 0.22 -11.81
N ALA A 312 19.17 -0.84 -12.53
CA ALA A 312 19.71 -1.14 -13.86
C ALA A 312 19.46 0.00 -14.85
N VAL A 313 18.25 0.58 -14.83
CA VAL A 313 17.84 1.63 -15.76
C VAL A 313 18.34 3.02 -15.32
N ASN A 314 18.10 3.36 -14.05
CA ASN A 314 18.23 4.73 -13.55
C ASN A 314 19.38 4.93 -12.55
N GLY A 315 20.25 3.93 -12.41
CA GLY A 315 21.38 3.94 -11.49
C GLY A 315 20.95 3.75 -10.02
N PRO A 316 21.89 3.84 -9.07
CA PRO A 316 21.65 3.64 -7.64
C PRO A 316 20.38 4.31 -7.12
N ALA A 317 19.59 3.53 -6.36
CA ALA A 317 18.29 3.94 -5.85
C ALA A 317 17.30 4.43 -6.95
N GLY A 318 17.45 3.93 -8.17
CA GLY A 318 16.63 4.26 -9.31
C GLY A 318 15.24 3.63 -9.26
N TYR A 319 14.28 4.29 -9.88
CA TYR A 319 12.90 3.80 -9.99
C TYR A 319 12.60 3.41 -11.44
N PHE A 320 12.00 2.25 -11.67
CA PHE A 320 11.47 1.83 -12.97
C PHE A 320 10.27 0.88 -12.77
N GLY A 321 9.28 1.35 -12.01
CA GLY A 321 8.09 0.59 -11.62
C GLY A 321 8.19 -0.01 -10.22
N ARG A 322 7.04 -0.29 -9.60
CA ARG A 322 6.91 -0.92 -8.26
C ARG A 322 5.91 -2.09 -8.22
N GLY A 323 5.58 -2.61 -9.39
CA GLY A 323 4.50 -3.56 -9.64
C GLY A 323 4.31 -3.71 -11.15
N MET A 324 3.53 -4.71 -11.58
CA MET A 324 3.35 -5.02 -13.01
C MET A 324 2.73 -3.85 -13.79
N ASP A 325 1.71 -3.18 -13.25
CA ASP A 325 1.08 -2.02 -13.91
C ASP A 325 2.03 -0.82 -14.00
N ALA A 326 2.72 -0.51 -12.90
CA ALA A 326 3.71 0.58 -12.86
C ALA A 326 4.89 0.32 -13.81
N LEU A 327 5.35 -0.94 -13.91
CA LEU A 327 6.35 -1.37 -14.88
C LEU A 327 5.83 -1.19 -16.31
N ASN A 328 4.59 -1.63 -16.57
CA ASN A 328 3.95 -1.50 -17.86
C ASN A 328 3.85 -0.03 -18.31
N ASP A 329 3.61 0.90 -17.39
CA ASP A 329 3.65 2.34 -17.66
C ASP A 329 5.07 2.86 -17.90
N CYS A 330 6.05 2.43 -17.08
CA CYS A 330 7.46 2.81 -17.28
C CYS A 330 8.00 2.37 -18.64
N LEU A 331 7.59 1.20 -19.12
CA LEU A 331 7.96 0.64 -20.43
C LEU A 331 7.40 1.43 -21.62
N ARG A 332 6.53 2.42 -21.40
CA ARG A 332 6.05 3.35 -22.45
C ARG A 332 6.96 4.56 -22.65
N GLY A 333 8.01 4.71 -21.84
CA GLY A 333 8.96 5.83 -21.88
C GLY A 333 8.61 6.99 -20.93
N ASN A 334 9.52 7.97 -20.87
CA ASN A 334 9.59 9.08 -19.92
C ASN A 334 9.94 8.69 -18.47
N TRP A 335 10.55 7.51 -18.31
CA TRP A 335 10.95 6.97 -17.00
C TRP A 335 12.42 6.54 -16.98
N GLY A 336 13.22 6.96 -17.95
CA GLY A 336 14.67 6.71 -18.05
C GLY A 336 15.08 5.85 -19.23
N ALA A 337 14.15 5.13 -19.87
CA ALA A 337 14.43 4.25 -21.00
C ALA A 337 13.34 4.33 -22.08
N ALA A 338 13.75 4.63 -23.30
CA ALA A 338 12.87 4.59 -24.46
C ALA A 338 12.88 3.18 -25.09
N PRO A 339 11.72 2.53 -25.31
CA PRO A 339 11.64 1.25 -26.02
C PRO A 339 11.89 1.41 -27.54
N PRO A 340 12.31 0.34 -28.25
CA PRO A 340 12.76 -0.95 -27.70
C PRO A 340 14.15 -0.86 -27.08
N PHE A 341 14.48 -1.75 -26.14
CA PHE A 341 15.81 -1.84 -25.51
C PHE A 341 16.14 -3.27 -25.09
N THR A 342 17.40 -3.53 -24.72
CA THR A 342 17.86 -4.85 -24.28
C THR A 342 18.10 -4.86 -22.77
N LEU A 343 17.61 -5.90 -22.09
CA LEU A 343 17.87 -6.17 -20.68
C LEU A 343 18.72 -7.43 -20.53
N VAL A 344 19.98 -7.28 -20.12
CA VAL A 344 20.84 -8.41 -19.73
C VAL A 344 20.61 -8.67 -18.25
N TRP A 345 20.00 -9.81 -17.94
CA TRP A 345 19.66 -10.22 -16.58
C TRP A 345 20.64 -11.29 -16.09
N HIS A 346 21.54 -10.89 -15.20
CA HIS A 346 22.51 -11.77 -14.54
C HIS A 346 21.89 -12.46 -13.33
N ASP A 347 22.24 -13.72 -13.05
CA ASP A 347 21.76 -14.46 -11.87
C ASP A 347 20.21 -14.58 -11.79
N ALA A 348 19.56 -14.68 -12.96
CA ALA A 348 18.11 -14.74 -13.08
C ALA A 348 17.49 -16.02 -12.46
N ASP A 349 18.30 -17.04 -12.20
CA ASP A 349 17.93 -18.27 -11.51
C ASP A 349 17.48 -18.03 -10.06
N VAL A 350 18.00 -16.98 -9.39
CA VAL A 350 17.52 -16.56 -8.05
C VAL A 350 16.05 -16.16 -8.14
N ALA A 351 15.71 -15.25 -9.05
CA ALA A 351 14.33 -14.80 -9.26
C ALA A 351 13.43 -15.96 -9.68
N ARG A 352 13.90 -16.84 -10.58
CA ARG A 352 13.14 -18.02 -11.01
C ARG A 352 12.81 -18.96 -9.85
N ALA A 353 13.70 -19.09 -8.87
CA ALA A 353 13.48 -19.94 -7.70
C ALA A 353 12.56 -19.29 -6.65
N CYS A 354 12.54 -17.95 -6.58
CA CYS A 354 11.88 -17.23 -5.49
C CYS A 354 10.54 -16.58 -5.86
N LEU A 355 10.27 -16.29 -7.14
CA LEU A 355 9.04 -15.61 -7.58
C LEU A 355 7.89 -16.58 -7.86
N GLY A 356 6.66 -16.14 -7.58
CA GLY A 356 5.43 -16.94 -7.74
C GLY A 356 4.93 -17.84 -6.59
N PRO A 357 5.52 -17.91 -5.37
CA PRO A 357 4.98 -18.78 -4.30
C PRO A 357 3.74 -18.19 -3.61
N ALA A 358 3.54 -16.87 -3.70
CA ALA A 358 2.41 -16.18 -3.07
C ALA A 358 1.25 -15.95 -4.07
N PRO A 359 -0.02 -16.09 -3.64
CA PRO A 359 -1.16 -15.71 -4.46
C PRO A 359 -1.04 -14.26 -4.94
N HIS A 360 -1.32 -14.02 -6.23
CA HIS A 360 -1.28 -12.69 -6.87
C HIS A 360 0.09 -11.99 -6.95
N ALA A 361 1.18 -12.62 -6.47
CA ALA A 361 2.52 -12.13 -6.74
C ALA A 361 2.93 -12.49 -8.18
N PRO A 362 3.56 -11.57 -8.94
CA PRO A 362 3.99 -11.88 -10.29
C PRO A 362 5.05 -12.98 -10.27
N THR A 363 4.85 -13.95 -11.17
CA THR A 363 5.81 -15.02 -11.44
C THR A 363 6.94 -14.52 -12.32
N PHE A 364 8.05 -15.26 -12.34
CA PHE A 364 9.17 -14.98 -13.24
C PHE A 364 8.74 -14.98 -14.72
N GLU A 365 7.87 -15.92 -15.12
CA GLU A 365 7.40 -16.04 -16.50
C GLU A 365 6.44 -14.91 -16.90
N GLU A 366 5.58 -14.43 -15.99
CA GLU A 366 4.72 -13.26 -16.25
C GLU A 366 5.54 -11.98 -16.46
N ILE A 367 6.62 -11.81 -15.69
CA ILE A 367 7.55 -10.69 -15.88
C ILE A 367 8.20 -10.76 -17.26
N LEU A 368 8.72 -11.92 -17.66
CA LEU A 368 9.31 -12.08 -19.00
C LEU A 368 8.29 -11.84 -20.12
N ALA A 369 7.06 -12.32 -19.94
CA ALA A 369 5.98 -12.10 -20.91
C ALA A 369 5.66 -10.60 -21.08
N LEU A 370 5.55 -9.85 -19.97
CA LEU A 370 5.31 -8.40 -20.02
C LEU A 370 6.46 -7.65 -20.71
N LEU A 371 7.72 -7.99 -20.37
CA LEU A 371 8.90 -7.38 -20.99
C LEU A 371 8.92 -7.64 -22.51
N ALA A 372 8.63 -8.86 -22.93
CA ALA A 372 8.56 -9.22 -24.35
C ALA A 372 7.39 -8.50 -25.07
N GLU A 373 6.20 -8.42 -24.46
CA GLU A 373 5.05 -7.69 -25.00
C GLU A 373 5.40 -6.21 -25.24
N ARG A 374 6.25 -5.63 -24.38
CA ARG A 374 6.71 -4.23 -24.45
C ARG A 374 8.01 -4.04 -25.23
N HIS A 375 8.37 -5.00 -26.07
CA HIS A 375 9.55 -4.92 -26.96
C HIS A 375 10.88 -4.74 -26.21
N VAL A 376 11.00 -5.35 -25.03
CA VAL A 376 12.28 -5.50 -24.34
C VAL A 376 12.87 -6.86 -24.65
N ASP A 377 14.05 -6.85 -25.29
CA ASP A 377 14.80 -8.08 -25.54
C ASP A 377 15.54 -8.50 -24.28
N VAL A 378 15.13 -9.61 -23.66
CA VAL A 378 15.75 -10.11 -22.43
C VAL A 378 16.80 -11.17 -22.75
N CYS A 379 18.02 -10.97 -22.27
CA CYS A 379 19.12 -11.95 -22.33
C CYS A 379 19.44 -12.42 -20.91
N LEU A 380 19.22 -13.71 -20.62
CA LEU A 380 19.61 -14.31 -19.34
C LEU A 380 21.09 -14.70 -19.42
N ALA A 381 21.92 -14.18 -18.51
CA ALA A 381 23.38 -14.28 -18.54
C ALA A 381 23.95 -15.02 -17.33
#